data_AF-A0A7S1S9B9-F1
#
_entry.id   AF-A0A7S1S9B9-F1
#
_cell.length_a   1.000
_cell.length_b   1.000
_cell.length_c   1.000
_cell.angle_alpha   90.00
_cell.angle_beta   90.00
_cell.angle_gamma   90.00
#
_symmetry.space_group_name_H-M   'P 1'
#
loop_
_entity.id
_entity.type
_entity.pdbx_description
1 polymer ?
#
loop_
_entity_poly.entity_id
_entity_poly.type
_entity_poly.pdbx_seq_one_letter_code
_entity_poly.pdbx_strand_id
1 'polypeptide(L)'
;EMRCSLLMAPALRAFCEAALAPVLLHGLLLLLSCVEANAGQSVIRIYGVDVPQALIIPFYVIVSLWLVGWVHALYQFMVAYAIAEYYYTPYDIDEEKDVGCCTIWDGLFIGFLCHSGSLAFGSLLITLLKPFRWLAFGAQFSWREASASGNEAIACMFCGCARVARCWKATLAFVNKNAYIDMVLTSHSFCDSARHAQEMIVSLGGSVAALNGATDLLATFGTATIVLATAYVISARGALADDASAFHVNDPMATMVVSMLIAFRVASCFMSIFDVASDTLLYCYGIDLHSGKGCQTAPEALKQLVHAHEDE
;
A
#
# COMPACT_ATOMS: atom_id res chain seq x y z
N GLU A 1 -8.46 24.76 -5.28
CA GLU A 1 -9.26 23.67 -5.91
C GLU A 1 -8.67 22.27 -5.75
N MET A 2 -7.34 22.11 -5.64
CA MET A 2 -6.66 20.82 -5.44
C MET A 2 -7.18 19.95 -4.29
N ARG A 3 -7.71 20.55 -3.21
CA ARG A 3 -8.24 19.80 -2.04
C ARG A 3 -9.37 18.84 -2.41
N CYS A 4 -10.25 19.22 -3.34
CA CYS A 4 -11.34 18.36 -3.80
C CYS A 4 -10.83 17.25 -4.73
N SER A 5 -9.87 17.56 -5.60
CA SER A 5 -9.29 16.58 -6.52
C SER A 5 -8.49 15.51 -5.78
N LEU A 6 -7.74 15.87 -4.73
CA LEU A 6 -6.97 14.89 -3.94
C LEU A 6 -7.87 13.90 -3.19
N LEU A 7 -9.04 14.34 -2.72
CA LEU A 7 -10.03 13.46 -2.06
C LEU A 7 -10.68 12.47 -3.04
N MET A 8 -10.63 12.73 -4.35
CA MET A 8 -11.17 11.84 -5.37
C MET A 8 -10.28 10.61 -5.61
N ALA A 9 -8.96 10.73 -5.48
CA ALA A 9 -8.02 9.62 -5.62
C ALA A 9 -8.29 8.41 -4.69
N PRO A 10 -8.44 8.59 -3.36
CA PRO A 10 -8.69 7.48 -2.45
C PRO A 10 -10.11 6.95 -2.60
N ALA A 11 -11.07 7.79 -3.01
CA ALA A 11 -12.43 7.35 -3.35
C ALA A 11 -12.44 6.45 -4.60
N LEU A 12 -11.71 6.84 -5.65
CA LEU A 12 -11.53 6.03 -6.87
C LEU A 12 -10.86 4.70 -6.54
N ARG A 13 -9.80 4.71 -5.72
CA ARG A 13 -9.15 3.50 -5.24
C ARG A 13 -10.12 2.60 -4.47
N ALA A 14 -10.83 3.16 -3.49
CA ALA A 14 -11.79 2.41 -2.67
C ALA A 14 -12.89 1.79 -3.53
N PHE A 15 -13.39 2.52 -4.53
CA PHE A 15 -14.36 2.01 -5.49
C PHE A 15 -13.80 0.87 -6.34
N CYS A 16 -12.61 1.05 -6.91
CA CYS A 16 -11.94 0.01 -7.71
C CYS A 16 -11.67 -1.25 -6.88
N GLU A 17 -11.17 -1.12 -5.65
CA GLU A 17 -10.95 -2.26 -4.76
C GLU A 17 -12.26 -2.93 -4.34
N ALA A 18 -13.31 -2.16 -4.04
CA ALA A 18 -14.63 -2.67 -3.68
C ALA A 18 -15.34 -3.37 -4.85
N ALA A 19 -15.05 -3.00 -6.10
CA ALA A 19 -15.55 -3.70 -7.28
C ALA A 19 -14.71 -4.94 -7.61
N LEU A 20 -13.38 -4.81 -7.59
CA LEU A 20 -12.46 -5.86 -8.03
C LEU A 20 -12.35 -7.02 -7.04
N ALA A 21 -12.20 -6.74 -5.73
CA ALA A 21 -11.94 -7.78 -4.74
C ALA A 21 -13.09 -8.81 -4.62
N PRO A 22 -14.38 -8.42 -4.61
CA PRO A 22 -15.47 -9.40 -4.60
C PRO A 22 -15.55 -10.22 -5.87
N VAL A 23 -15.27 -9.63 -7.05
CA VAL A 23 -15.23 -10.36 -8.32
C VAL A 23 -14.14 -11.42 -8.30
N LEU A 24 -12.93 -11.06 -7.84
CA LEU A 24 -11.82 -12.00 -7.71
C LEU A 24 -12.12 -13.11 -6.70
N LEU A 25 -12.72 -12.76 -5.55
CA LEU A 25 -13.13 -13.72 -4.53
C LEU A 25 -14.21 -14.67 -5.05
N HIS A 26 -15.22 -14.14 -5.75
CA HIS A 26 -16.27 -14.95 -6.36
C HIS A 26 -15.69 -15.95 -7.38
N GLY A 27 -14.78 -15.50 -8.25
CA GLY A 27 -14.09 -16.38 -9.18
C GLY A 27 -13.25 -17.46 -8.47
N LEU A 28 -12.59 -17.13 -7.36
CA LEU A 28 -11.86 -18.12 -6.55
C LEU A 28 -12.82 -19.16 -5.95
N LEU A 29 -13.96 -18.73 -5.41
CA LEU A 29 -14.96 -19.62 -4.83
C LEU A 29 -15.57 -20.56 -5.89
N LEU A 30 -15.84 -20.05 -7.09
CA LEU A 30 -16.28 -20.89 -8.22
C LEU A 30 -15.21 -21.93 -8.57
N LEU A 31 -13.95 -21.52 -8.63
CA LEU A 31 -12.82 -22.40 -8.95
C LEU A 31 -12.65 -23.50 -7.89
N LEU A 32 -12.76 -23.15 -6.61
CA LEU A 32 -12.74 -24.11 -5.50
C LEU A 32 -13.95 -25.05 -5.52
N SER A 33 -15.11 -24.58 -5.98
CA SER A 33 -16.32 -25.42 -6.10
C SER A 33 -16.22 -26.50 -7.18
N CYS A 34 -15.34 -26.30 -8.18
CA CYS A 34 -15.08 -27.26 -9.26
C CYS A 34 -14.09 -28.37 -8.87
N VAL A 35 -13.47 -28.32 -7.68
CA VAL A 35 -12.56 -29.37 -7.22
C VAL A 35 -13.39 -30.60 -6.83
N GLU A 36 -13.32 -31.65 -7.66
CA GLU A 36 -14.03 -32.88 -7.42
C GLU A 36 -13.50 -33.59 -6.15
N ALA A 37 -14.41 -33.96 -5.25
CA ALA A 37 -14.06 -34.78 -4.10
C ALA A 37 -14.05 -36.25 -4.54
N ASN A 38 -12.86 -36.86 -4.60
CA ASN A 38 -12.77 -38.30 -4.79
C ASN A 38 -13.41 -39.00 -3.59
N ALA A 39 -14.54 -39.67 -3.85
CA ALA A 39 -15.25 -40.46 -2.85
C ALA A 39 -14.47 -41.75 -2.55
N GLY A 40 -13.42 -41.64 -1.73
CA GLY A 40 -12.86 -42.79 -1.03
C GLY A 40 -13.89 -43.34 -0.04
N GLN A 41 -13.97 -44.66 0.11
CA GLN A 41 -14.88 -45.39 1.03
C GLN A 41 -14.64 -45.13 2.53
N SER A 42 -14.11 -43.98 2.93
CA SER A 42 -13.86 -43.62 4.33
C SER A 42 -14.32 -42.20 4.64
N VAL A 43 -14.66 -41.95 5.91
CA VAL A 43 -15.25 -40.72 6.46
C VAL A 43 -14.38 -39.46 6.24
N ILE A 44 -13.15 -39.62 5.73
CA ILE A 44 -12.21 -38.54 5.42
C ILE A 44 -12.23 -38.30 3.90
N ARG A 45 -12.81 -37.19 3.45
CA ARG A 45 -12.74 -36.75 2.06
C ARG A 45 -11.30 -36.34 1.72
N ILE A 46 -10.60 -37.20 0.97
CA ILE A 46 -9.31 -36.85 0.36
C ILE A 46 -9.65 -36.21 -1.00
N TYR A 47 -9.53 -34.90 -1.11
CA TYR A 47 -9.70 -34.19 -2.38
C TYR A 47 -8.59 -34.67 -3.34
N GLY A 48 -8.99 -35.37 -4.40
CA GLY A 48 -8.06 -35.71 -5.48
C GLY A 48 -7.91 -34.49 -6.36
N VAL A 49 -6.91 -33.66 -6.08
CA VAL A 49 -6.63 -32.51 -6.93
C VAL A 49 -5.89 -33.02 -8.15
N ASP A 50 -6.52 -32.99 -9.32
CA ASP A 50 -5.84 -33.31 -10.57
C ASP A 50 -4.69 -32.32 -10.81
N VAL A 51 -3.59 -32.77 -11.44
CA VAL A 51 -2.39 -31.94 -11.67
C VAL A 51 -2.70 -30.58 -12.33
N PRO A 52 -3.60 -30.47 -13.32
CA PRO A 52 -4.02 -29.17 -13.86
C PRO A 52 -4.73 -28.28 -12.83
N GLN A 53 -5.62 -28.85 -12.00
CA GLN A 53 -6.35 -28.11 -10.96
C GLN A 53 -5.40 -27.61 -9.86
N ALA A 54 -4.38 -28.39 -9.51
CA ALA A 54 -3.35 -28.03 -8.54
C ALA A 54 -2.52 -26.81 -8.97
N LEU A 55 -2.39 -26.55 -10.28
CA LEU A 55 -1.65 -25.40 -10.81
C LEU A 55 -2.54 -24.18 -11.06
N ILE A 56 -3.80 -24.39 -11.44
CA ILE A 56 -4.73 -23.31 -11.76
C ILE A 56 -5.12 -22.50 -10.52
N ILE A 57 -5.38 -23.15 -9.38
CA ILE A 57 -5.72 -22.45 -8.12
C ILE A 57 -4.63 -21.45 -7.70
N PRO A 58 -3.36 -21.85 -7.51
CA PRO A 58 -2.31 -20.91 -7.11
C PRO A 58 -2.04 -19.86 -8.18
N PHE A 59 -2.12 -20.21 -9.48
CA PHE A 59 -2.01 -19.24 -10.57
C PHE A 59 -3.08 -18.15 -10.46
N TYR A 60 -4.35 -18.53 -10.27
CA TYR A 60 -5.46 -17.59 -10.10
C TYR A 60 -5.26 -16.69 -8.88
N VAL A 61 -4.80 -17.24 -7.75
CA VAL A 61 -4.50 -16.46 -6.54
C VAL A 61 -3.39 -15.45 -6.81
N ILE A 62 -2.29 -15.85 -7.46
CA ILE A 62 -1.18 -14.96 -7.79
C ILE A 62 -1.65 -13.83 -8.72
N VAL A 63 -2.41 -14.16 -9.77
CA VAL A 63 -2.96 -13.16 -10.71
C VAL A 63 -3.92 -12.22 -9.99
N SER A 64 -4.78 -12.73 -9.11
CA SER A 64 -5.71 -11.92 -8.33
C SER A 64 -4.98 -10.92 -7.43
N LEU A 65 -3.96 -11.37 -6.71
CA LEU A 65 -3.12 -10.51 -5.87
C LEU A 65 -2.37 -9.48 -6.71
N TRP A 66 -1.88 -9.88 -7.89
CA TRP A 66 -1.19 -8.99 -8.81
C TRP A 66 -2.11 -7.90 -9.35
N LEU A 67 -3.34 -8.22 -9.76
CA LEU A 67 -4.32 -7.24 -10.24
C LEU A 67 -4.64 -6.19 -9.17
N VAL A 68 -4.85 -6.62 -7.92
CA VAL A 68 -5.01 -5.70 -6.77
C VAL A 68 -3.75 -4.86 -6.58
N GLY A 69 -2.57 -5.47 -6.67
CA GLY A 69 -1.29 -4.77 -6.60
C GLY A 69 -1.07 -3.74 -7.72
N TRP A 70 -1.57 -4.02 -8.92
CA TRP A 70 -1.49 -3.10 -10.06
C TRP A 70 -2.41 -1.89 -9.88
N VAL A 71 -3.64 -2.09 -9.39
CA VAL A 71 -4.53 -0.97 -9.01
C VAL A 71 -3.87 -0.10 -7.94
N HIS A 72 -3.19 -0.71 -6.96
CA HIS A 72 -2.46 0.02 -5.94
C HIS A 72 -1.27 0.81 -6.51
N ALA A 73 -0.50 0.23 -7.43
CA ALA A 73 0.61 0.91 -8.10
C ALA A 73 0.13 2.10 -8.93
N LEU A 74 -0.97 1.94 -9.68
CA LEU A 74 -1.58 3.03 -10.44
C LEU A 74 -2.07 4.17 -9.53
N TYR A 75 -2.68 3.84 -8.39
CA TYR A 75 -3.05 4.82 -7.39
C TYR A 75 -1.85 5.59 -6.84
N GLN A 76 -0.76 4.89 -6.48
CA GLN A 76 0.46 5.54 -6.00
C GLN A 76 1.05 6.48 -7.03
N PHE A 77 1.14 6.04 -8.30
CA PHE A 77 1.60 6.87 -9.41
C PHE A 77 0.73 8.12 -9.59
N MET A 78 -0.59 7.96 -9.62
CA MET A 78 -1.54 9.06 -9.80
C MET A 78 -1.46 10.11 -8.69
N VAL A 79 -1.35 9.69 -7.43
CA VAL A 79 -1.18 10.61 -6.30
C VAL A 79 0.19 11.29 -6.34
N ALA A 80 1.25 10.53 -6.61
CA ALA A 80 2.61 11.09 -6.73
C ALA A 80 2.69 12.12 -7.86
N TYR A 81 2.02 11.88 -9.00
CA TYR A 81 1.91 12.83 -10.10
C TYR A 81 1.30 14.16 -9.65
N ALA A 82 0.14 14.12 -8.98
CA ALA A 82 -0.52 15.33 -8.52
C ALA A 82 0.29 16.09 -7.46
N ILE A 83 1.02 15.38 -6.60
CA ILE A 83 1.87 16.00 -5.58
C ILE A 83 3.15 16.57 -6.21
N ALA A 84 3.73 15.94 -7.23
CA ALA A 84 4.86 16.47 -7.96
C ALA A 84 4.49 17.76 -8.69
N GLU A 85 3.36 17.79 -9.40
CA GLU A 85 2.77 19.00 -9.99
C GLU A 85 2.58 20.10 -8.94
N TYR A 86 1.98 19.79 -7.80
CA TYR A 86 1.87 20.73 -6.67
C TYR A 86 3.22 21.25 -6.19
N TYR A 87 4.22 20.38 -6.06
CA TYR A 87 5.52 20.74 -5.54
C TYR A 87 6.23 21.74 -6.48
N TYR A 88 6.20 21.48 -7.79
CA TYR A 88 6.89 22.30 -8.78
C TYR A 88 6.09 23.52 -9.25
N THR A 89 4.82 23.63 -8.88
CA THR A 89 4.03 24.85 -9.12
C THR A 89 4.60 26.01 -8.30
N PRO A 90 4.93 27.15 -8.94
CA PRO A 90 5.41 28.34 -8.25
C PRO A 90 4.30 28.98 -7.41
N TYR A 91 4.69 29.72 -6.37
CA TYR A 91 3.76 30.51 -5.58
C TYR A 91 3.27 31.73 -6.40
N ASP A 92 1.97 32.00 -6.32
CA ASP A 92 1.37 33.21 -6.88
C ASP A 92 1.59 34.43 -5.97
N ILE A 93 1.00 35.57 -6.35
CA ILE A 93 1.14 36.85 -5.63
C ILE A 93 0.52 36.78 -4.22
N ASP A 94 -0.44 35.87 -4.01
CA ASP A 94 -1.15 35.67 -2.76
C ASP A 94 -0.50 34.56 -1.88
N GLU A 95 0.71 34.10 -2.25
CA GLU A 95 1.43 32.98 -1.62
C GLU A 95 0.68 31.64 -1.69
N GLU A 96 -0.25 31.50 -2.65
CA GLU A 96 -0.96 30.26 -2.92
C GLU A 96 -0.35 29.54 -4.13
N LYS A 97 -0.64 28.23 -4.24
CA LYS A 97 -0.24 27.43 -5.41
C LYS A 97 -1.48 27.12 -6.23
N ASP A 98 -1.55 27.67 -7.43
CA ASP A 98 -2.63 27.39 -8.38
C ASP A 98 -2.30 26.15 -9.21
N VAL A 99 -2.93 25.03 -8.87
CA VAL A 99 -2.74 23.76 -9.56
C VAL A 99 -4.03 23.36 -10.24
N GLY A 100 -3.92 22.93 -11.50
CA GLY A 100 -5.04 22.57 -12.34
C GLY A 100 -6.01 21.59 -11.67
N CYS A 101 -7.31 21.85 -11.83
CA CYS A 101 -8.39 21.06 -11.23
C CYS A 101 -8.39 19.58 -11.65
N CYS A 102 -7.81 19.25 -12.81
CA CYS A 102 -7.83 17.92 -13.42
C CYS A 102 -6.54 17.09 -13.22
N THR A 103 -5.58 17.55 -12.43
CA THR A 103 -4.25 16.91 -12.29
C THR A 103 -4.30 15.41 -11.93
N ILE A 104 -5.29 15.00 -11.13
CA ILE A 104 -5.49 13.58 -10.77
C ILE A 104 -5.92 12.75 -11.96
N TRP A 105 -6.77 13.29 -12.85
CA TRP A 105 -7.15 12.63 -14.08
C TRP A 105 -6.00 12.55 -15.06
N ASP A 106 -5.20 13.62 -15.18
CA ASP A 106 -4.02 13.63 -16.03
C ASP A 106 -3.02 12.56 -15.58
N GLY A 107 -2.74 12.48 -14.27
CA GLY A 107 -1.91 11.41 -13.68
C GLY A 107 -2.47 10.01 -13.92
N LEU A 108 -3.80 9.83 -13.86
CA LEU A 108 -4.45 8.56 -14.16
C LEU A 108 -4.28 8.18 -15.65
N PHE A 109 -4.52 9.11 -16.57
CA PHE A 109 -4.40 8.85 -18.01
C PHE A 109 -2.95 8.60 -18.41
N ILE A 110 -1.99 9.39 -17.91
CA ILE A 110 -0.56 9.20 -18.16
C ILE A 110 -0.10 7.85 -17.57
N GLY A 111 -0.50 7.54 -16.33
CA GLY A 111 -0.20 6.27 -15.70
C GLY A 111 -0.73 5.07 -16.48
N PHE A 112 -1.97 5.16 -16.98
CA PHE A 112 -2.62 4.07 -17.71
C PHE A 112 -2.15 3.94 -19.16
N LEU A 113 -1.92 5.04 -19.87
CA LEU A 113 -1.58 5.03 -21.30
C LEU A 113 -0.07 4.96 -21.56
N CYS A 114 0.74 5.61 -20.72
CA CYS A 114 2.19 5.72 -20.94
C CYS A 114 2.99 4.77 -20.05
N HIS A 115 2.57 4.54 -18.80
CA HIS A 115 3.36 3.78 -17.81
C HIS A 115 2.76 2.44 -17.39
N SER A 116 1.61 2.04 -17.92
CA SER A 116 0.89 0.84 -17.45
C SER A 116 1.72 -0.44 -17.53
N GLY A 117 2.57 -0.60 -18.56
CA GLY A 117 3.50 -1.73 -18.68
C GLY A 117 4.53 -1.78 -17.53
N SER A 118 5.16 -0.65 -17.22
CA SER A 118 6.11 -0.54 -16.10
C SER A 118 5.42 -0.70 -14.74
N LEU A 119 4.21 -0.16 -14.58
CA LEU A 119 3.39 -0.35 -13.38
C LEU A 119 2.97 -1.81 -13.19
N ALA A 120 2.60 -2.50 -14.28
CA ALA A 120 2.24 -3.92 -14.29
C ALA A 120 3.43 -4.83 -13.96
N PHE A 121 4.60 -4.55 -14.54
CA PHE A 121 5.82 -5.26 -14.23
C PHE A 121 6.26 -5.03 -12.78
N GLY A 122 6.28 -3.77 -12.34
CA GLY A 122 6.63 -3.39 -10.97
C GLY A 122 5.71 -4.07 -9.96
N SER A 123 4.39 -3.96 -10.13
CA SER A 123 3.41 -4.54 -9.22
C SER A 123 3.47 -6.06 -9.17
N LEU A 124 3.76 -6.74 -10.30
CA LEU A 124 3.99 -8.18 -10.35
C LEU A 124 5.21 -8.56 -9.53
N LEU A 125 6.33 -7.86 -9.75
CA LEU A 125 7.56 -8.09 -9.01
C LEU A 125 7.36 -7.86 -7.51
N ILE A 126 6.66 -6.79 -7.12
CA ILE A 126 6.29 -6.55 -5.71
C ILE A 126 5.46 -7.72 -5.18
N THR A 127 4.42 -8.14 -5.91
CA THR A 127 3.51 -9.19 -5.49
C THR A 127 4.22 -10.53 -5.28
N LEU A 128 5.10 -10.90 -6.20
CA LEU A 128 5.87 -12.14 -6.13
C LEU A 128 6.92 -12.09 -5.01
N LEU A 129 7.56 -10.94 -4.79
CA LEU A 129 8.65 -10.81 -3.82
C LEU A 129 8.16 -10.48 -2.39
N LYS A 130 6.96 -9.94 -2.23
CA LYS A 130 6.37 -9.63 -0.92
C LYS A 130 6.35 -10.84 0.03
N PRO A 131 5.86 -12.04 -0.32
CA PRO A 131 5.89 -13.18 0.59
C PRO A 131 7.32 -13.55 1.02
N PHE A 132 8.30 -13.48 0.11
CA PHE A 132 9.71 -13.71 0.46
C PHE A 132 10.24 -12.67 1.47
N ARG A 133 9.78 -11.41 1.39
CA ARG A 133 10.13 -10.37 2.38
C ARG A 133 9.60 -10.71 3.77
N TRP A 134 8.37 -11.21 3.85
CA TRP A 134 7.75 -11.61 5.12
C TRP A 134 8.45 -12.83 5.71
N LEU A 135 8.76 -13.84 4.88
CA LEU A 135 9.53 -15.01 5.30
C LEU A 135 10.94 -14.63 5.77
N ALA A 136 11.62 -13.74 5.04
CA ALA A 136 12.95 -13.24 5.40
C ALA A 136 12.93 -12.48 6.73
N PHE A 137 11.91 -11.63 6.95
CA PHE A 137 11.74 -10.90 8.20
C PHE A 137 11.43 -11.85 9.37
N GLY A 138 10.48 -12.77 9.20
CA GLY A 138 10.15 -13.78 10.21
C GLY A 138 11.36 -14.64 10.59
N ALA A 139 12.12 -15.12 9.61
CA ALA A 139 13.34 -15.89 9.86
C ALA A 139 14.41 -15.07 10.62
N GLN A 140 14.57 -13.78 10.30
CA GLN A 140 15.50 -12.91 11.03
C GLN A 140 15.03 -12.63 12.46
N PHE A 141 13.73 -12.41 12.66
CA PHE A 141 13.14 -12.18 13.98
C PHE A 141 13.31 -13.41 14.87
N SER A 142 12.89 -14.59 14.39
CA SER A 142 13.02 -15.85 15.11
C SER A 142 14.48 -16.20 15.40
N TRP A 143 15.41 -15.91 14.49
CA TRP A 143 16.84 -16.08 14.75
C TRP A 143 17.34 -15.18 15.88
N ARG A 144 16.97 -13.89 15.87
CA ARG A 144 17.38 -12.93 16.92
C ARG A 144 16.83 -13.34 18.29
N GLU A 145 15.58 -13.75 18.34
CA GLU A 145 14.92 -14.21 19.57
C GLU A 145 15.52 -15.52 20.11
N ALA A 146 15.80 -16.48 19.23
CA ALA A 146 16.48 -17.73 19.60
C ALA A 146 17.92 -17.50 20.10
N SER A 147 18.65 -16.57 19.49
CA SER A 147 19.98 -16.18 19.94
C SER A 147 19.96 -15.44 21.28
N ALA A 148 18.94 -14.60 21.52
CA ALA A 148 18.78 -13.88 22.78
C ALA A 148 18.34 -14.79 23.94
N SER A 149 17.57 -15.83 23.65
CA SER A 149 17.08 -16.82 24.65
C SER A 149 18.09 -17.93 24.98
N GLY A 150 19.27 -17.95 24.35
CA GLY A 150 20.32 -18.95 24.61
C GLY A 150 20.04 -20.35 24.04
N ASN A 151 19.02 -20.50 23.21
CA ASN A 151 18.64 -21.79 22.64
C ASN A 151 19.40 -22.07 21.34
N GLU A 152 20.68 -22.46 21.48
CA GLU A 152 21.65 -22.60 20.37
C GLU A 152 21.16 -23.53 19.24
N ALA A 153 20.37 -24.56 19.57
CA ALA A 153 19.81 -25.49 18.57
C ALA A 153 18.82 -24.80 17.62
N ILE A 154 17.94 -23.95 18.15
CA ILE A 154 16.96 -23.19 17.36
C ILE A 154 17.67 -22.07 16.58
N ALA A 155 18.64 -21.41 17.20
CA ALA A 155 19.45 -20.39 16.53
C ALA A 155 20.25 -20.98 15.35
N CYS A 156 20.77 -22.20 15.50
CA CYS A 156 21.46 -22.92 14.43
C CYS A 156 20.51 -23.26 13.27
N MET A 157 19.29 -23.73 13.59
CA MET A 157 18.26 -24.07 12.60
C MET A 157 17.86 -22.86 11.73
N PHE A 158 17.68 -21.69 12.33
CA PHE A 158 17.33 -20.46 11.60
C PHE A 158 18.53 -19.75 10.96
N CYS A 159 19.77 -20.15 11.26
CA CYS A 159 20.98 -19.52 10.72
C CYS A 159 21.04 -19.59 9.18
N GLY A 160 20.68 -20.74 8.59
CA GLY A 160 20.64 -20.93 7.14
C GLY A 160 19.60 -20.04 6.46
N CYS A 161 18.37 -20.02 6.99
CA CYS A 161 17.28 -19.17 6.49
C CYS A 161 17.63 -17.68 6.62
N ALA A 162 18.27 -17.28 7.73
CA ALA A 162 18.73 -15.91 7.93
C ALA A 162 19.85 -15.50 6.95
N ARG A 163 20.72 -16.42 6.52
CA ARG A 163 21.73 -16.15 5.47
C ARG A 163 21.08 -15.95 4.10
N VAL A 164 20.15 -16.83 3.70
CA VAL A 164 19.39 -16.67 2.45
C VAL A 164 18.59 -15.37 2.45
N ALA A 165 17.94 -15.04 3.58
CA ALA A 165 17.25 -13.76 3.77
C ALA A 165 18.19 -12.54 3.65
N ARG A 166 19.46 -12.66 4.06
CA ARG A 166 20.47 -11.61 3.86
C ARG A 166 20.88 -11.48 2.39
N CYS A 167 21.08 -12.59 1.68
CA CYS A 167 21.38 -12.56 0.25
C CYS A 167 20.25 -11.92 -0.56
N TRP A 168 19.01 -12.23 -0.19
CA TRP A 168 17.82 -11.71 -0.86
C TRP A 168 17.51 -10.25 -0.49
N LYS A 169 18.15 -9.72 0.57
CA LYS A 169 17.93 -8.33 1.03
C LYS A 169 18.25 -7.31 -0.06
N ALA A 170 19.32 -7.52 -0.83
CA ALA A 170 19.67 -6.64 -1.95
C ALA A 170 18.58 -6.65 -3.04
N THR A 171 18.11 -7.83 -3.44
CA THR A 171 17.03 -8.00 -4.43
C THR A 171 15.71 -7.40 -3.95
N LEU A 172 15.40 -7.51 -2.65
CA LEU A 172 14.21 -6.90 -2.04
C LEU A 172 14.34 -5.40 -1.78
N ALA A 173 15.56 -4.85 -1.78
CA ALA A 173 15.78 -3.42 -1.64
C ALA A 173 15.35 -2.68 -2.90
N PHE A 174 15.53 -3.29 -4.09
CA PHE A 174 15.03 -2.79 -5.37
C PHE A 174 13.49 -2.75 -5.46
N VAL A 175 12.76 -3.33 -4.51
CA VAL A 175 11.29 -3.32 -4.53
C VAL A 175 10.83 -2.29 -3.52
N ASN A 176 10.64 -1.06 -4.00
CA ASN A 176 10.30 0.08 -3.18
C ASN A 176 9.05 0.77 -3.71
N LYS A 177 8.12 1.15 -2.81
CA LYS A 177 6.97 2.00 -3.15
C LYS A 177 7.41 3.33 -3.79
N ASN A 178 8.59 3.82 -3.41
CA ASN A 178 9.15 5.08 -3.90
C ASN A 178 9.66 5.00 -5.35
N ALA A 179 9.78 3.79 -5.93
CA ALA A 179 10.09 3.65 -7.35
C ALA A 179 9.03 4.28 -8.25
N TYR A 180 7.75 4.21 -7.85
CA TYR A 180 6.66 4.84 -8.62
C TYR A 180 6.70 6.37 -8.53
N ILE A 181 7.20 6.91 -7.42
CA ILE A 181 7.43 8.35 -7.24
C ILE A 181 8.54 8.81 -8.18
N ASP A 182 9.66 8.08 -8.23
CA ASP A 182 10.74 8.40 -9.16
C ASP A 182 10.28 8.31 -10.62
N MET A 183 9.48 7.30 -10.98
CA MET A 183 8.94 7.17 -12.33
C MET A 183 8.14 8.40 -12.78
N VAL A 184 7.38 9.03 -11.87
CA VAL A 184 6.65 10.27 -12.17
C VAL A 184 7.62 11.40 -12.54
N LEU A 185 8.76 11.48 -11.86
CA LEU A 185 9.70 12.59 -11.94
C LEU A 185 10.73 12.42 -13.06
N THR A 186 11.19 11.19 -13.30
CA THR A 186 12.23 10.86 -14.28
C THR A 186 11.69 10.24 -15.57
N SER A 187 10.45 9.75 -15.55
CA SER A 187 9.84 9.00 -16.66
C SER A 187 10.62 7.73 -17.07
N HIS A 188 11.46 7.19 -16.19
CA HIS A 188 12.24 5.98 -16.44
C HIS A 188 11.45 4.67 -16.26
N SER A 189 12.09 3.55 -16.60
CA SER A 189 11.56 2.21 -16.35
C SER A 189 11.53 1.89 -14.84
N PHE A 190 10.67 0.96 -14.41
CA PHE A 190 10.53 0.61 -12.98
C PHE A 190 11.87 0.22 -12.32
N CYS A 191 12.72 -0.54 -13.01
CA CYS A 191 13.99 -1.00 -12.44
C CYS A 191 14.99 0.14 -12.23
N ASP A 192 15.09 1.05 -13.21
CA ASP A 192 15.99 2.20 -13.12
C ASP A 192 15.51 3.17 -12.03
N SER A 193 14.21 3.45 -12.03
CA SER A 193 13.57 4.28 -11.01
C SER A 193 13.67 3.69 -9.60
N ALA A 194 13.56 2.37 -9.46
CA ALA A 194 13.74 1.72 -8.17
C ALA A 194 15.16 1.88 -7.62
N ARG A 195 16.17 1.81 -8.49
CA ARG A 195 17.57 2.02 -8.10
C ARG A 195 17.81 3.45 -7.65
N HIS A 196 17.38 4.44 -8.45
CA HIS A 196 17.51 5.86 -8.09
C HIS A 196 16.76 6.18 -6.80
N ALA A 197 15.54 5.65 -6.65
CA ALA A 197 14.75 5.87 -5.44
C ALA A 197 15.43 5.31 -4.19
N GLN A 198 16.08 4.14 -4.29
CA GLN A 198 16.82 3.58 -3.19
C GLN A 198 18.03 4.45 -2.80
N GLU A 199 18.80 4.93 -3.77
CA GLU A 199 19.95 5.82 -3.53
C GLU A 199 19.50 7.12 -2.84
N MET A 200 18.38 7.69 -3.28
CA MET A 200 17.81 8.90 -2.67
C MET A 200 17.33 8.67 -1.24
N ILE A 201 16.64 7.57 -0.95
CA ILE A 201 16.16 7.28 0.41
C ILE A 201 17.31 7.09 1.38
N VAL A 202 18.42 6.49 0.93
CA VAL A 202 19.63 6.36 1.76
C VAL A 202 20.23 7.73 2.05
N SER A 203 20.21 8.66 1.08
CA SER A 203 20.74 10.01 1.27
C SER A 203 19.94 10.86 2.28
N LEU A 204 18.61 10.68 2.33
CA LEU A 204 17.69 11.45 3.20
C LEU A 204 17.27 10.66 4.46
N GLY A 205 17.98 9.58 4.79
CA GLY A 205 17.47 8.49 5.63
C GLY A 205 16.81 8.91 6.95
N GLY A 206 17.37 9.88 7.67
CA GLY A 206 16.82 10.40 8.92
C GLY A 206 15.43 11.02 8.73
N SER A 207 15.30 11.95 7.79
CA SER A 207 14.04 12.61 7.47
C SER A 207 12.99 11.64 6.94
N VAL A 208 13.40 10.65 6.12
CA VAL A 208 12.49 9.61 5.60
C VAL A 208 11.93 8.76 6.75
N ALA A 209 12.78 8.35 7.70
CA ALA A 209 12.39 7.54 8.83
C ALA A 209 11.43 8.29 9.77
N ALA A 210 11.74 9.55 10.09
CA ALA A 210 10.90 10.39 10.93
C ALA A 210 9.52 10.62 10.30
N LEU A 211 9.50 10.94 9.00
CA LEU A 211 8.26 11.21 8.27
C LEU A 211 7.37 9.97 8.15
N ASN A 212 7.95 8.81 7.78
CA ASN A 212 7.21 7.55 7.74
C ASN A 212 6.67 7.17 9.14
N GLY A 213 7.45 7.39 10.20
CA GLY A 213 6.98 7.16 11.57
C GLY A 213 5.80 8.06 11.94
N ALA A 214 5.84 9.34 11.58
CA ALA A 214 4.76 10.29 11.83
C ALA A 214 3.49 9.96 11.01
N THR A 215 3.63 9.62 9.73
CA THR A 215 2.49 9.24 8.88
C THR A 215 1.88 7.92 9.27
N ASP A 216 2.66 6.94 9.72
CA ASP A 216 2.15 5.66 10.23
C ASP A 216 1.30 5.86 11.50
N LEU A 217 1.75 6.72 12.42
CA LEU A 217 0.97 7.09 13.60
C LEU A 217 -0.32 7.79 13.19
N LEU A 218 -0.24 8.80 12.32
CA LEU A 218 -1.40 9.52 11.81
C LEU A 218 -2.41 8.56 11.17
N ALA A 219 -1.94 7.67 10.28
CA ALA A 219 -2.77 6.69 9.59
C ALA A 219 -3.45 5.73 10.54
N THR A 220 -2.74 5.24 11.55
CA THR A 220 -3.26 4.32 12.56
C THR A 220 -4.32 4.97 13.42
N PHE A 221 -4.03 6.16 13.97
CA PHE A 221 -4.99 6.90 14.80
C PHE A 221 -6.21 7.33 14.00
N GLY A 222 -6.04 7.91 12.81
CA GLY A 222 -7.16 8.33 11.98
C GLY A 222 -8.05 7.15 11.57
N THR A 223 -7.46 6.01 11.21
CA THR A 223 -8.23 4.79 10.91
C THR A 223 -9.00 4.29 12.12
N ALA A 224 -8.36 4.21 13.29
CA ALA A 224 -9.00 3.79 14.54
C ALA A 224 -10.17 4.72 14.92
N THR A 225 -9.97 6.04 14.83
CA THR A 225 -11.01 7.03 15.13
C THR A 225 -12.22 6.88 14.19
N ILE A 226 -12.01 6.70 12.89
CA ILE A 226 -13.12 6.52 11.93
C ILE A 226 -13.90 5.24 12.22
N VAL A 227 -13.21 4.13 12.50
CA VAL A 227 -13.84 2.84 12.81
C VAL A 227 -14.65 2.91 14.11
N LEU A 228 -14.07 3.49 15.16
CA LEU A 228 -14.72 3.63 16.46
C LEU A 228 -15.91 4.60 16.42
N ALA A 229 -15.76 5.73 15.71
CA ALA A 229 -16.86 6.67 15.50
C ALA A 229 -18.02 6.02 14.73
N THR A 230 -17.70 5.22 13.70
CA THR A 230 -18.72 4.48 12.93
C THR A 230 -19.45 3.47 13.82
N ALA A 231 -18.71 2.69 14.61
CA ALA A 231 -19.29 1.74 15.56
C ALA A 231 -20.17 2.46 16.60
N TYR A 232 -19.71 3.58 17.14
CA TYR A 232 -20.46 4.39 18.09
C TYR A 232 -21.77 4.90 17.47
N VAL A 233 -21.73 5.51 16.29
CA VAL A 233 -22.94 6.00 15.60
C VAL A 233 -23.96 4.88 15.40
N ILE A 234 -23.50 3.69 14.97
CA ILE A 234 -24.37 2.53 14.74
C ILE A 234 -25.00 2.04 16.06
N SER A 235 -24.22 1.96 17.14
CA SER A 235 -24.74 1.59 18.46
C SER A 235 -25.69 2.64 19.06
N ALA A 236 -25.42 3.93 18.86
CA ALA A 236 -26.17 5.03 19.45
C ALA A 236 -27.50 5.30 18.73
N ARG A 237 -27.61 4.92 17.45
CA ARG A 237 -28.81 5.14 16.64
C ARG A 237 -30.01 4.27 17.07
N GLY A 238 -29.82 3.20 17.86
CA GLY A 238 -30.89 2.35 18.41
C GLY A 238 -31.79 1.63 17.38
N ALA A 239 -31.80 2.07 16.13
CA ALA A 239 -32.70 1.67 15.04
C ALA A 239 -32.50 0.23 14.56
N LEU A 240 -31.41 -0.42 14.96
CA LEU A 240 -31.12 -1.83 14.69
C LEU A 240 -31.70 -2.77 15.76
N ALA A 241 -32.04 -2.24 16.94
CA ALA A 241 -32.52 -3.02 18.10
C ALA A 241 -34.02 -2.87 18.36
N ASP A 242 -34.71 -1.95 17.67
CA ASP A 242 -36.13 -1.70 17.85
C ASP A 242 -36.96 -2.54 16.86
N ASP A 243 -37.85 -3.39 17.37
CA ASP A 243 -38.71 -4.28 16.56
C ASP A 243 -39.71 -3.51 15.69
N ALA A 244 -39.96 -2.23 15.99
CA ALA A 244 -40.85 -1.35 15.23
C ALA A 244 -40.13 -0.57 14.10
N SER A 245 -38.82 -0.71 13.97
CA SER A 245 -38.00 -0.04 12.97
C SER A 245 -38.06 -0.76 11.61
N ALA A 246 -38.20 0.00 10.51
CA ALA A 246 -38.06 -0.53 9.15
C ALA A 246 -36.66 -1.09 8.84
N PHE A 247 -35.69 -0.87 9.73
CA PHE A 247 -34.29 -1.31 9.63
C PHE A 247 -33.92 -2.36 10.69
N HIS A 248 -34.90 -3.10 11.23
CA HIS A 248 -34.65 -4.19 12.16
C HIS A 248 -33.72 -5.24 11.54
N VAL A 249 -32.65 -5.60 12.26
CA VAL A 249 -31.72 -6.65 11.84
C VAL A 249 -31.65 -7.74 12.91
N ASN A 250 -31.89 -8.99 12.49
CA ASN A 250 -31.89 -10.17 13.36
C ASN A 250 -30.60 -10.37 14.17
N ASP A 251 -29.46 -9.87 13.69
CA ASP A 251 -28.17 -9.88 14.40
C ASP A 251 -27.49 -8.50 14.36
N PRO A 252 -27.68 -7.67 15.41
CA PRO A 252 -27.02 -6.38 15.55
C PRO A 252 -25.49 -6.48 15.63
N MET A 253 -24.94 -7.58 16.17
CA MET A 253 -23.50 -7.77 16.29
C MET A 253 -22.86 -8.03 14.93
N ALA A 254 -23.46 -8.88 14.10
CA ALA A 254 -22.99 -9.10 12.73
C ALA A 254 -22.99 -7.80 11.91
N THR A 255 -24.05 -6.99 12.03
CA THR A 255 -24.15 -5.70 11.33
C THR A 255 -23.05 -4.74 11.79
N MET A 256 -22.80 -4.66 13.09
CA MET A 256 -21.72 -3.85 13.65
C MET A 256 -20.36 -4.30 13.13
N VAL A 257 -20.05 -5.60 13.16
CA VAL A 257 -18.76 -6.14 12.67
C VAL A 257 -18.58 -5.84 11.18
N VAL A 258 -19.58 -6.10 10.35
CA VAL A 258 -19.51 -5.83 8.90
C VAL A 258 -19.32 -4.34 8.63
N SER A 259 -20.05 -3.48 9.33
CA SER A 259 -19.90 -2.02 9.19
C SER A 259 -18.51 -1.53 9.59
N MET A 260 -17.93 -2.09 10.66
CA MET A 260 -16.57 -1.76 11.10
C MET A 260 -15.52 -2.21 10.08
N LEU A 261 -15.70 -3.38 9.45
CA LEU A 261 -14.80 -3.86 8.40
C LEU A 261 -14.84 -2.94 7.16
N ILE A 262 -16.04 -2.51 6.75
CA ILE A 262 -16.20 -1.56 5.64
C ILE A 262 -15.58 -0.21 6.01
N ALA A 263 -15.86 0.31 7.20
CA ALA A 263 -15.30 1.57 7.69
C ALA A 263 -13.77 1.51 7.76
N PHE A 264 -13.20 0.41 8.24
CA PHE A 264 -11.75 0.20 8.29
C PHE A 264 -11.14 0.24 6.88
N ARG A 265 -11.76 -0.45 5.92
CA ARG A 265 -11.29 -0.45 4.54
C ARG A 265 -11.32 0.94 3.91
N VAL A 266 -12.44 1.64 4.02
CA VAL A 266 -12.58 3.01 3.51
C VAL A 266 -11.56 3.93 4.18
N ALA A 267 -11.51 3.93 5.52
CA ALA A 267 -10.57 4.74 6.28
C ALA A 267 -9.11 4.49 5.86
N SER A 268 -8.70 3.22 5.70
CA SER A 268 -7.34 2.89 5.27
C SER A 268 -6.99 3.44 3.87
N CYS A 269 -7.97 3.53 2.95
CA CYS A 269 -7.76 4.12 1.64
C CYS A 269 -7.50 5.64 1.74
N PHE A 270 -8.31 6.34 2.54
CA PHE A 270 -8.14 7.79 2.75
C PHE A 270 -6.85 8.11 3.50
N MET A 271 -6.56 7.37 4.57
CA MET A 271 -5.35 7.59 5.36
C MET A 271 -4.06 7.30 4.58
N SER A 272 -4.10 6.38 3.62
CA SER A 272 -2.93 6.07 2.79
C SER A 272 -2.46 7.23 1.90
N ILE A 273 -3.29 8.24 1.68
CA ILE A 273 -2.90 9.40 0.86
C ILE A 273 -1.81 10.22 1.54
N PHE A 274 -1.83 10.29 2.88
CA PHE A 274 -0.86 11.06 3.65
C PHE A 274 0.54 10.47 3.52
N ASP A 275 0.65 9.14 3.53
CA ASP A 275 1.90 8.42 3.34
C ASP A 275 2.50 8.69 1.94
N VAL A 276 1.70 8.54 0.88
CA VAL A 276 2.17 8.77 -0.49
C VAL A 276 2.52 10.25 -0.71
N ALA A 277 1.71 11.17 -0.18
CA ALA A 277 1.95 12.60 -0.32
C ALA A 277 3.22 13.03 0.41
N SER A 278 3.44 12.57 1.64
CA SER A 278 4.62 12.90 2.43
C SER A 278 5.90 12.36 1.78
N ASP A 279 5.88 11.09 1.33
CA ASP A 279 7.00 10.48 0.63
C ASP A 279 7.32 11.23 -0.67
N THR A 280 6.29 11.62 -1.44
CA THR A 280 6.49 12.35 -2.70
C THR A 280 7.08 13.74 -2.49
N LEU A 281 6.57 14.48 -1.49
CA LEU A 281 7.10 15.81 -1.15
C LEU A 281 8.57 15.74 -0.72
N LEU A 282 8.90 14.75 0.13
CA LEU A 282 10.27 14.55 0.58
C LEU A 282 11.19 14.12 -0.56
N TYR A 283 10.69 13.28 -1.48
CA TYR A 283 11.43 12.87 -2.66
C TYR A 283 11.72 14.06 -3.60
N CYS A 284 10.72 14.90 -3.89
CA CYS A 284 10.90 16.10 -4.71
C CYS A 284 11.92 17.06 -4.07
N TYR A 285 11.83 17.25 -2.76
CA TYR A 285 12.82 18.03 -2.01
C TYR A 285 14.23 17.45 -2.11
N GLY A 286 14.35 16.13 -2.03
CA GLY A 286 15.60 15.41 -2.27
C GLY A 286 16.23 15.72 -3.63
N ILE A 287 15.43 15.67 -4.70
CA ILE A 287 15.90 15.99 -6.05
C ILE A 287 16.40 17.43 -6.14
N ASP A 288 15.65 18.39 -5.60
CA ASP A 288 16.00 19.81 -5.66
C ASP A 288 17.29 20.12 -4.91
N LEU A 289 17.50 19.47 -3.77
CA LEU A 289 18.74 19.55 -2.99
C LEU A 289 19.94 19.04 -3.79
N HIS A 290 19.83 17.86 -4.41
CA HIS A 290 20.89 17.28 -5.24
C HIS A 290 21.15 18.07 -6.54
N SER A 291 20.11 18.70 -7.09
CA SER A 291 20.19 19.49 -8.33
C SER A 291 20.77 20.89 -8.11
N GLY A 292 20.96 21.33 -6.86
CA GLY A 292 21.41 22.67 -6.52
C GLY A 292 20.39 23.77 -6.82
N LYS A 293 19.13 23.42 -7.05
CA LYS A 293 18.04 24.34 -7.42
C LYS A 293 17.31 24.91 -6.19
N GLY A 294 18.03 25.28 -5.13
CA GLY A 294 17.55 26.17 -4.05
C GLY A 294 16.21 25.90 -3.35
N CYS A 295 15.57 24.74 -3.52
CA CYS A 295 14.29 24.33 -2.91
C CYS A 295 13.22 25.44 -2.84
N GLN A 296 13.14 26.31 -3.87
CA GLN A 296 12.37 27.57 -3.80
C GLN A 296 10.87 27.34 -3.67
N THR A 297 10.36 26.27 -4.27
CA THR A 297 8.93 25.91 -4.25
C THR A 297 8.58 24.91 -3.13
N ALA A 298 9.55 24.53 -2.31
CA ALA A 298 9.33 23.60 -1.21
C ALA A 298 8.53 24.25 -0.07
N PRO A 299 7.58 23.53 0.55
CA PRO A 299 6.86 24.02 1.72
C PRO A 299 7.83 24.30 2.89
N GLU A 300 7.64 25.43 3.59
CA GLU A 300 8.52 25.84 4.70
C GLU A 300 8.60 24.80 5.83
N ALA A 301 7.48 24.15 6.15
CA ALA A 301 7.47 23.07 7.15
C ALA A 301 8.39 21.91 6.79
N LEU A 302 8.56 21.60 5.50
CA LEU A 302 9.44 20.53 5.03
C LEU A 302 10.91 20.94 5.14
N LYS A 303 11.24 22.20 4.81
CA LYS A 303 12.60 22.75 4.96
C LYS A 303 13.05 22.67 6.42
N GLN A 304 12.19 23.07 7.35
CA GLN A 304 12.46 23.01 8.79
C GLN A 304 12.70 21.57 9.27
N LEU A 305 11.89 20.62 8.82
CA LEU A 305 12.02 19.21 9.19
C LEU A 305 13.33 18.58 8.71
N VAL A 306 13.78 18.90 7.49
CA VAL A 306 15.03 18.33 6.97
C VAL A 306 16.24 18.97 7.65
N HIS A 307 16.28 20.30 7.80
CA HIS A 307 17.38 20.97 8.50
C HIS A 307 17.52 20.52 9.96
N ALA A 308 16.40 20.29 10.67
CA ALA A 308 16.44 19.79 12.04
C ALA A 308 17.12 18.41 12.17
N HIS A 309 17.13 17.60 11.10
CA HIS A 309 17.77 16.27 11.08
C HIS A 309 19.15 16.27 10.42
N GLU A 310 19.56 17.33 9.73
CA GLU A 310 20.95 17.50 9.27
C GLU A 310 21.89 17.90 10.42
N ASP A 311 21.34 18.52 11.48
CA ASP A 311 22.07 18.99 12.66
C ASP A 311 22.26 17.92 13.77
N GLU A 312 21.65 16.73 13.62
CA GLU A 312 21.75 15.58 14.56
C GLU A 312 22.74 14.49 14.08
#